data_AF-A0A928UVI7-F1
#
_entry.id   AF-A0A928UVI7-F1
#
_cell.length_a   1.000
_cell.length_b   1.000
_cell.length_c   1.000
_cell.angle_alpha   90.00
_cell.angle_beta   90.00
_cell.angle_gamma   90.00
#
_symmetry.space_group_name_H-M   'P 1'
#
loop_
_entity.id
_entity.type
_entity.pdbx_description
1 polymer ?
#
loop_
_entity_poly.entity_id
_entity_poly.type
_entity_poly.pdbx_seq_one_letter_code
_entity_poly.pdbx_strand_id
1 'polypeptide(L)' 'MSLVKIRDNDIFERAFRRFKKSCERLGVLAEVKKREHFEKPSIRLKKKREEAKKRNFKTKKQQQRY' A
#
# COMPACT_ATOMS: atom_id res chain seq x y z
N MET A 1 -5.32 11.31 2.46
CA MET A 1 -5.89 11.35 3.82
C MET A 1 -6.91 10.22 3.97
N SER A 2 -6.83 9.39 5.01
CA SER A 2 -7.81 8.33 5.30
C SER A 2 -8.75 8.78 6.42
N LEU A 3 -10.06 8.84 6.15
CA LEU A 3 -11.08 9.09 7.17
C LEU A 3 -11.78 7.78 7.53
N VAL A 4 -11.80 7.43 8.81
CA VAL A 4 -12.53 6.27 9.35
C VAL A 4 -13.53 6.78 10.37
N LYS A 5 -14.82 6.67 10.05
CA LYS A 5 -15.90 7.01 11.00
C LYS A 5 -16.09 5.85 11.98
N ILE A 6 -16.01 6.14 13.26
CA ILE A 6 -16.25 5.18 14.36
C ILE A 6 -17.75 5.20 14.67
N ARG A 7 -18.36 4.04 14.90
CA ARG A 7 -19.74 3.92 15.41
C ARG A 7 -19.71 3.71 16.92
N ASP A 8 -20.76 4.10 17.63
CA ASP A 8 -20.78 4.15 19.10
C ASP A 8 -20.57 2.80 19.81
N ASN A 9 -20.76 1.67 19.11
CA ASN A 9 -20.53 0.31 19.63
C ASN A 9 -19.24 -0.34 19.12
N ASP A 10 -18.35 0.39 18.45
CA ASP A 10 -17.07 -0.16 17.98
C ASP A 10 -15.97 -0.07 19.06
N ILE A 11 -15.31 -1.20 19.32
CA ILE A 11 -14.10 -1.25 20.17
C ILE A 11 -12.99 -0.45 19.46
N PHE A 12 -12.34 0.46 20.19
CA PHE A 12 -11.27 1.34 19.68
C PHE A 12 -10.23 0.60 18.82
N GLU A 13 -9.77 -0.56 19.29
CA GLU A 13 -8.75 -1.34 18.60
C GLU A 13 -9.22 -1.83 17.20
N ARG A 14 -10.51 -2.12 17.06
CA ARG A 14 -11.12 -2.53 15.79
C ARG A 14 -11.22 -1.36 14.80
N ALA A 15 -11.47 -0.15 15.28
CA ALA A 15 -11.41 1.06 14.47
C ALA A 15 -9.96 1.39 14.06
N PHE A 16 -9.01 1.25 14.99
CA PHE A 16 -7.59 1.48 14.74
C PHE A 16 -7.00 0.53 13.70
N ARG A 17 -7.37 -0.77 13.76
CA ARG A 17 -6.98 -1.74 12.72
C ARG A 17 -7.54 -1.37 11.34
N ARG A 18 -8.79 -0.90 11.26
CA ARG A 18 -9.38 -0.40 10.00
C ARG A 18 -8.65 0.83 9.47
N PHE A 19 -8.28 1.75 10.37
CA PHE A 19 -7.49 2.92 10.02
C PHE A 19 -6.11 2.55 9.48
N LYS A 20 -5.35 1.68 10.17
CA LYS A 20 -4.05 1.16 9.69
C LYS A 20 -4.18 0.53 8.30
N LYS A 21 -5.17 -0.35 8.10
CA LYS A 21 -5.41 -1.00 6.80
C LYS A 21 -5.77 0.01 5.70
N SER A 22 -6.50 1.08 6.05
CA SER A 22 -6.82 2.18 5.13
C SER A 22 -5.57 2.95 4.71
N CYS A 23 -4.68 3.27 5.65
CA CYS A 23 -3.39 3.92 5.38
C CYS A 23 -2.47 3.03 4.51
N GLU A 24 -2.43 1.73 4.80
CA GLU A 24 -1.67 0.74 4.02
C GLU A 24 -2.20 0.61 2.59
N ARG A 25 -3.53 0.56 2.42
CA ARG A 25 -4.18 0.48 1.11
C ARG A 25 -3.92 1.74 0.27
N LEU A 26 -3.94 2.91 0.90
CA LEU A 26 -3.58 4.17 0.25
C LEU A 26 -2.08 4.30 -0.03
N GLY A 27 -1.25 3.43 0.54
CA GLY A 27 0.19 3.43 0.31
C GLY A 27 0.92 4.64 0.92
N VAL A 28 0.32 5.33 1.89
CA VAL A 28 0.85 6.58 2.47
C VAL A 28 2.27 6.38 3.00
N LEU A 29 2.51 5.28 3.73
CA LEU A 29 3.85 4.95 4.25
C LEU A 29 4.87 4.65 3.15
N ALA A 30 4.43 4.02 2.06
CA ALA A 30 5.31 3.74 0.92
C ALA A 30 5.64 5.02 0.14
N GLU A 31 4.71 5.97 0.09
CA GLU A 31 4.92 7.27 -0.54
C GLU A 31 5.88 8.15 0.26
N VAL A 32 5.75 8.19 1.59
CA VAL A 32 6.71 8.89 2.46
C VAL A 32 8.12 8.36 2.21
N LYS A 33 8.32 7.03 2.27
CA LYS A 33 9.63 6.40 2.01
C LYS A 33 10.21 6.71 0.63
N LYS A 34 9.36 6.85 -0.39
CA LYS A 34 9.78 7.22 -1.75
C LYS A 34 10.16 8.70 -1.88
N ARG A 35 9.72 9.54 -0.96
CA ARG A 35 9.97 10.99 -0.95
C ARG A 35 11.07 11.43 0.02
N GLU A 36 11.48 10.55 0.95
CA GLU A 36 12.56 10.81 1.92
C GLU A 36 13.89 11.22 1.26
N HIS A 37 14.19 10.66 0.09
CA HIS A 37 15.41 10.96 -0.66
C HIS A 37 15.11 11.24 -2.13
N PHE A 38 15.88 12.15 -2.74
CA PHE A 38 15.79 12.39 -4.17
C PHE A 38 16.29 11.17 -4.95
N GLU A 39 15.42 10.62 -5.79
CA GLU A 39 15.79 9.62 -6.79
C GLU A 39 15.79 10.24 -8.19
N LYS A 40 16.88 10.01 -8.93
CA LYS A 40 16.94 10.37 -10.35
C LYS A 40 15.74 9.76 -11.10
N PRO A 41 15.08 10.50 -12.02
CA PRO A 41 13.87 10.03 -12.70
C PRO A 41 14.00 8.65 -13.38
N SER A 42 15.19 8.31 -13.89
CA SER A 42 15.48 7.00 -14.47
C SER A 42 15.38 5.85 -13.44
N ILE A 43 15.90 6.06 -12.22
CA ILE A 43 15.86 5.07 -11.13
C ILE A 43 14.41 4.86 -10.66
N ARG A 44 13.67 5.95 -10.50
CA ARG A 44 12.24 5.92 -10.16
C ARG A 44 11.41 5.14 -11.20
N LEU A 45 11.70 5.34 -12.49
CA LEU A 45 11.03 4.62 -13.58
C LEU A 45 11.39 3.13 -13.57
N LYS A 46 12.65 2.78 -13.32
CA LYS A 46 13.13 1.39 -13.18
C LYS A 46 12.42 0.69 -12.02
N LYS A 47 12.41 1.30 -10.83
CA LYS A 47 11.71 0.75 -9.64
C LYS A 47 10.22 0.56 -9.89
N LYS A 48 9.55 1.50 -10.55
CA LYS A 48 8.12 1.37 -10.92
C LYS A 48 7.86 0.16 -11.82
N ARG A 49 8.71 -0.08 -12.84
CA ARG A 49 8.59 -1.24 -13.73
C ARG A 49 8.83 -2.56 -13.00
N GLU A 50 9.82 -2.61 -12.10
CA GLU A 50 10.10 -3.79 -11.29
C GLU A 50 8.95 -4.12 -10.33
N GLU A 51 8.38 -3.12 -9.66
CA GLU A 51 7.20 -3.29 -8.80
C GLU A 51 5.99 -3.83 -9.57
N ALA A 52 5.76 -3.37 -10.80
CA ALA A 52 4.69 -3.86 -11.66
C ALA A 52 4.91 -5.32 -12.07
N LYS A 53 6.14 -5.69 -12.47
CA LYS A 53 6.51 -7.08 -12.79
C LYS A 53 6.28 -8.01 -11.60
N LYS A 54 6.73 -7.60 -10.40
CA LYS A 54 6.53 -8.37 -9.17
C LYS A 54 5.04 -8.57 -8.85
N ARG A 55 4.20 -7.55 -9.04
CA ARG A 55 2.74 -7.66 -8.86
C ARG A 55 2.13 -8.66 -9.84
N ASN A 56 2.43 -8.53 -11.14
CA ASN A 56 1.89 -9.43 -12.16
C ASN A 56 2.31 -10.90 -11.93
N PHE A 57 3.56 -11.13 -11.50
CA PHE A 57 4.04 -12.47 -11.17
C PHE A 57 3.25 -13.09 -10.01
N LYS A 58 2.95 -12.32 -8.96
CA LYS A 58 2.13 -12.79 -7.84
C LYS A 58 0.71 -13.16 -8.28
N THR A 59 0.07 -12.32 -9.11
CA THR A 59 -1.28 -12.59 -9.62
C THR A 59 -1.31 -13.85 -10.49
N LYS A 60 -0.35 -14.01 -11.41
CA LYS A 60 -0.25 -15.22 -12.25
C LYS A 60 -0.03 -16.49 -11.42
N LYS A 61 0.88 -16.44 -10.43
CA LYS A 61 1.10 -17.56 -9.51
C LYS A 61 -0.15 -17.92 -8.72
N GLN A 62 -0.96 -16.94 -8.35
CA GLN A 62 -2.22 -17.18 -7.66
C GLN A 62 -3.25 -17.84 -8.59
N GLN A 63 -3.37 -17.38 -9.84
CA GLN A 63 -4.25 -17.98 -10.85
C GLN A 63 -3.88 -19.44 -11.17
N GLN A 64 -2.60 -19.79 -11.14
CA GLN A 64 -2.12 -21.17 -11.35
C GLN A 64 -2.35 -22.11 -10.15
N ARG A 65 -2.70 -21.57 -8.97
CA ARG A 65 -3.01 -22.37 -7.77
C ARG A 65 -4.50 -22.70 -7.62
N TYR A 66 -5.36 -22.04 -8.40
CA TYR A 66 -6.77 -22.38 -8.54
C TYR A 66 -6.93 -23.35 -9.70
#